data_AF-A0A9E0RR54-F1
#
_entry.id   AF-A0A9E0RR54-F1
#
_cell.length_a   1.000
_cell.length_b   1.000
_cell.length_c   1.000
_cell.angle_alpha   90.00
_cell.angle_beta   90.00
_cell.angle_gamma   90.00
#
_symmetry.space_group_name_H-M   'P 1'
#
loop_
_entity.id
_entity.type
_entity.pdbx_description
1 polymer ?
#
loop_
_entity_poly.entity_id
_entity_poly.type
_entity_poly.pdbx_seq_one_letter_code
_entity_poly.pdbx_strand_id
1 'polypeptide(L)'
;MVWVILGMALLWAWGVSREDARYAPPQQQASLPVSSADLLFIDGPRGRIDVIDAQTQATLAVYESGEGSFLRGIVRSLVRERRVRDLDPGGEFNLALLDNGSLVISDPDTGYWMALEAFGVDNRRLFAEILEQALSEEVAAAGALP
;
A
#
# COMPACT_ATOMS: atom_id res chain seq x y z
N MET A 1 44.15 -29.92 -4.57
CA MET A 1 42.89 -29.81 -5.35
C MET A 1 41.65 -29.98 -4.47
N VAL A 2 41.57 -31.01 -3.61
CA VAL A 2 40.43 -31.25 -2.67
C VAL A 2 40.10 -30.07 -1.76
N TRP A 3 41.11 -29.38 -1.22
CA TRP A 3 40.91 -28.23 -0.32
C TRP A 3 40.28 -26.99 -0.97
N VAL A 4 40.45 -26.80 -2.28
CA VAL A 4 39.85 -25.68 -3.02
C VAL A 4 38.36 -25.91 -3.24
N ILE A 5 37.97 -27.16 -3.53
CA ILE A 5 36.57 -27.56 -3.73
C ILE A 5 35.79 -27.44 -2.41
N LEU A 6 36.38 -27.89 -1.30
CA LEU A 6 35.78 -27.71 0.03
C LEU A 6 35.61 -26.23 0.40
N GLY A 7 36.62 -25.40 0.12
CA GLY A 7 36.54 -23.96 0.36
C GLY A 7 35.46 -23.26 -0.46
N MET A 8 35.33 -23.60 -1.76
CA MET A 8 34.27 -23.07 -2.61
C MET A 8 32.89 -23.58 -2.20
N ALA A 9 32.75 -24.84 -1.78
CA ALA A 9 31.49 -25.38 -1.30
C ALA A 9 31.05 -24.69 0.01
N LEU A 10 31.98 -24.39 0.91
CA LEU A 10 31.71 -23.62 2.12
C LEU A 10 31.33 -22.16 1.81
N LEU A 11 31.99 -21.51 0.85
CA LEU A 11 31.63 -20.16 0.41
C LEU A 11 30.26 -20.11 -0.27
N TRP A 12 29.92 -21.10 -1.09
CA TRP A 12 28.59 -21.25 -1.70
C TRP A 12 27.52 -21.53 -0.64
N ALA A 13 27.76 -22.46 0.29
CA ALA A 13 26.83 -22.75 1.37
C ALA A 13 26.60 -21.54 2.28
N TRP A 14 27.66 -20.76 2.55
CA TRP A 14 27.56 -19.53 3.33
C TRP A 14 26.86 -18.38 2.58
N GLY A 15 27.06 -18.28 1.27
CA GLY A 15 26.37 -17.31 0.40
C GLY A 15 24.87 -17.60 0.28
N VAL A 16 24.51 -18.86 0.00
CA VAL A 16 23.10 -19.30 -0.10
C VAL A 16 22.40 -19.22 1.26
N SER A 17 23.09 -19.50 2.37
CA SER A 17 22.50 -19.39 3.72
C SER A 17 22.24 -17.94 4.16
N ARG A 18 22.73 -16.92 3.45
CA ARG A 18 22.48 -15.50 3.77
C ARG A 18 21.26 -14.89 3.08
N GLU A 19 20.53 -15.68 2.31
CA GLU A 19 19.35 -15.21 1.57
C GLU A 19 18.09 -15.06 2.46
N ASP A 20 18.15 -15.46 3.74
CA ASP A 20 17.05 -15.33 4.70
C ASP A 20 16.92 -13.93 5.35
N ALA A 21 17.64 -12.93 4.86
CA ALA A 21 17.30 -11.54 5.18
C ALA A 21 15.99 -11.18 4.45
N ARG A 22 14.87 -11.69 4.98
CA ARG A 22 13.53 -11.24 4.57
C ARG A 22 13.53 -9.73 4.66
N TYR A 23 13.34 -9.07 3.52
CA TYR A 23 13.21 -7.62 3.48
C TYR A 23 12.10 -7.23 4.47
N ALA A 24 12.49 -6.56 5.54
CA ALA A 24 11.56 -5.92 6.46
C ALA A 24 11.39 -4.48 5.97
N PRO A 25 10.15 -4.00 5.77
CA PRO A 25 9.92 -2.59 5.52
C PRO A 25 10.60 -1.75 6.61
N PRO A 26 11.12 -0.55 6.29
CA PRO A 26 11.59 0.35 7.33
C PRO A 26 10.50 0.54 8.39
N GLN A 27 10.87 0.71 9.65
CA GLN A 27 9.87 0.96 10.69
C GLN A 27 9.14 2.27 10.39
N GLN A 28 7.81 2.23 10.38
CA GLN A 28 7.00 3.43 10.26
C GLN A 28 7.32 4.35 11.45
N GLN A 29 7.55 5.63 11.18
CA GLN A 29 7.77 6.60 12.25
C GLN A 29 6.58 6.57 13.23
N ALA A 30 6.89 6.61 14.52
CA ALA A 30 5.91 6.63 15.59
C ALA A 30 5.15 7.98 15.57
N SER A 31 4.11 8.03 14.76
CA SER A 31 3.19 9.14 14.59
C SER A 31 1.77 8.58 14.61
N LEU A 32 0.86 9.24 15.33
CA LEU A 32 -0.49 8.72 15.49
C LEU A 32 -1.34 9.09 14.27
N PRO A 33 -2.18 8.17 13.77
CA PRO A 33 -3.16 8.51 12.74
C PRO A 33 -4.20 9.48 13.33
N VAL A 34 -4.42 10.61 12.64
CA VAL A 34 -5.45 11.60 12.97
C VAL A 34 -6.74 11.29 12.20
N SER A 35 -6.60 10.80 10.97
CA SER A 35 -7.70 10.24 10.18
C SER A 35 -7.21 9.09 9.32
N SER A 36 -8.10 8.16 8.99
CA SER A 36 -7.79 7.02 8.13
C SER A 36 -9.02 6.47 7.45
N ALA A 37 -8.83 5.85 6.29
CA ALA A 37 -9.86 5.10 5.58
C ALA A 37 -9.26 3.81 5.02
N ASP A 38 -10.05 2.75 5.02
CA ASP A 38 -9.69 1.48 4.39
C ASP A 38 -10.22 1.45 2.96
N LEU A 39 -9.34 1.20 2.00
CA LEU A 39 -9.61 1.38 0.58
C LEU A 39 -9.53 0.05 -0.17
N LEU A 40 -10.52 -0.20 -1.01
CA LEU A 40 -10.55 -1.26 -2.01
C LEU A 40 -10.24 -0.67 -3.38
N PHE A 41 -9.34 -1.32 -4.13
CA PHE A 41 -9.04 -0.97 -5.51
C PHE A 41 -9.55 -2.07 -6.42
N ILE A 42 -10.60 -1.79 -7.19
CA ILE A 42 -11.24 -2.77 -8.07
C ILE A 42 -10.90 -2.46 -9.52
N ASP A 43 -10.31 -3.44 -10.21
CA ASP A 43 -10.09 -3.36 -11.65
C ASP A 43 -11.44 -3.46 -12.40
N GLY A 44 -11.78 -2.41 -13.13
CA GLY A 44 -12.96 -2.29 -13.96
C GLY A 44 -12.70 -2.62 -15.44
N PRO A 45 -13.76 -2.60 -16.27
CA PRO A 45 -13.63 -2.86 -17.71
C PRO A 45 -12.72 -1.84 -18.38
N ARG A 46 -12.03 -2.28 -19.44
CA ARG A 46 -11.13 -1.42 -20.25
C ARG A 46 -10.00 -0.74 -19.44
N GLY A 47 -9.56 -1.34 -18.33
CA GLY A 47 -8.43 -0.83 -17.54
C GLY A 47 -8.79 0.30 -16.57
N ARG A 48 -10.09 0.53 -16.34
CA ARG A 48 -10.59 1.42 -15.29
C ARG A 48 -10.20 0.90 -13.90
N ILE A 49 -9.99 1.79 -12.94
CA ILE A 49 -9.85 1.44 -11.52
C ILE A 49 -10.89 2.23 -10.73
N ASP A 50 -11.67 1.51 -9.93
CA ASP A 50 -12.64 2.07 -9.00
C ASP A 50 -12.03 2.02 -7.60
N VAL A 51 -11.94 3.17 -6.92
CA VAL A 51 -11.50 3.29 -5.53
C VAL A 51 -12.73 3.34 -4.66
N ILE A 52 -12.85 2.39 -3.74
CA ILE A 52 -14.04 2.18 -2.92
C ILE A 52 -13.63 2.23 -1.45
N ASP A 53 -14.45 2.88 -0.64
CA ASP A 53 -14.33 2.81 0.81
C ASP A 53 -14.77 1.43 1.31
N ALA A 54 -13.92 0.73 2.04
CA ALA A 54 -14.18 -0.63 2.49
C ALA A 54 -15.33 -0.69 3.51
N GLN A 55 -15.57 0.37 4.29
CA GLN A 55 -16.58 0.38 5.35
C GLN A 55 -17.96 0.76 4.81
N THR A 56 -18.04 1.85 4.04
CA THR A 56 -19.30 2.39 3.51
C THR A 56 -19.66 1.80 2.14
N GLN A 57 -18.73 1.13 1.47
CA GLN A 57 -18.86 0.64 0.09
C GLN A 57 -19.13 1.77 -0.93
N ALA A 58 -18.88 3.02 -0.56
CA ALA A 58 -19.02 4.18 -1.44
C ALA A 58 -17.87 4.24 -2.44
N THR A 59 -18.17 4.58 -3.70
CA THR A 59 -17.14 4.85 -4.71
C THR A 59 -16.56 6.24 -4.47
N LEU A 60 -15.30 6.30 -4.05
CA LEU A 60 -14.59 7.53 -3.72
C LEU A 60 -13.97 8.19 -4.95
N ALA A 61 -13.45 7.40 -5.88
CA ALA A 61 -12.86 7.88 -7.11
C ALA A 61 -12.91 6.82 -8.21
N VAL A 62 -12.90 7.27 -9.47
CA VAL A 62 -12.83 6.41 -10.66
C VAL A 62 -11.76 6.95 -11.59
N TYR A 63 -10.85 6.09 -12.02
CA TYR A 63 -9.78 6.43 -12.95
C TYR A 63 -9.88 5.60 -14.22
N GLU A 64 -10.07 6.26 -15.35
CA GLU A 64 -10.11 5.57 -16.65
C GLU A 64 -8.70 5.09 -17.06
N SER A 65 -8.64 4.31 -18.13
CA SER A 65 -7.35 3.87 -18.68
C SER A 65 -6.46 5.06 -19.06
N GLY A 66 -5.24 5.08 -18.54
CA GLY A 66 -4.28 6.16 -18.76
C GLY A 66 -4.29 7.24 -17.67
N GLU A 67 -5.31 7.26 -16.80
CA GLU A 67 -5.41 8.17 -15.66
C GLU A 67 -4.85 7.53 -14.38
N GLY A 68 -4.58 8.36 -13.36
CA GLY A 68 -4.14 7.87 -12.05
C GLY A 68 -2.83 7.08 -12.09
N SER A 69 -1.88 7.45 -12.97
CA SER A 69 -0.61 6.72 -13.14
C SER A 69 0.17 6.55 -11.83
N PHE A 70 0.14 7.57 -10.96
CA PHE A 70 0.72 7.52 -9.64
C PHE A 70 0.01 6.52 -8.72
N LEU A 71 -1.33 6.60 -8.62
CA LEU A 71 -2.15 5.64 -7.87
C LEU A 71 -1.90 4.20 -8.32
N ARG A 72 -1.88 3.96 -9.63
CA ARG A 72 -1.57 2.65 -10.22
C ARG A 72 -0.18 2.16 -9.84
N GLY A 73 0.81 3.06 -9.76
CA GLY A 73 2.17 2.74 -9.32
C GLY A 73 2.24 2.31 -7.86
N ILE A 74 1.52 3.02 -6.99
CA ILE A 74 1.41 2.71 -5.56
C ILE A 74 0.71 1.36 -5.35
N VAL A 75 -0.49 1.18 -5.93
CA VAL A 75 -1.26 -0.07 -5.81
C VAL A 75 -0.47 -1.26 -6.35
N ARG A 76 0.21 -1.12 -7.49
CA ARG A 76 1.06 -2.18 -8.03
C ARG A 76 2.20 -2.55 -7.08
N SER A 77 2.77 -1.58 -6.37
CA SER A 77 3.83 -1.84 -5.39
C SER A 77 3.30 -2.64 -4.19
N LEU A 78 2.12 -2.28 -3.67
CA LEU A 78 1.44 -3.00 -2.58
C LEU A 78 1.07 -4.43 -2.99
N VAL A 79 0.42 -4.59 -4.14
CA VAL A 79 0.04 -5.90 -4.68
C VAL A 79 1.27 -6.76 -4.99
N ARG A 80 2.36 -6.15 -5.48
CA ARG A 80 3.63 -6.87 -5.69
C ARG A 80 4.18 -7.40 -4.36
N GLU A 81 4.09 -6.64 -3.28
CA GLU A 81 4.56 -7.07 -1.96
C GLU A 81 3.75 -8.26 -1.43
N ARG A 82 2.42 -8.25 -1.59
CA ARG A 82 1.57 -9.42 -1.29
C ARG A 82 1.99 -10.65 -2.08
N ARG A 83 2.20 -10.50 -3.40
CA ARG A 83 2.63 -11.61 -4.28
C ARG A 83 3.99 -12.19 -3.91
N VAL A 84 4.95 -11.36 -3.51
CA VAL A 84 6.29 -11.82 -3.07
C VAL A 84 6.21 -12.66 -1.79
N ARG A 85 5.12 -12.51 -1.03
CA ARG A 85 4.86 -13.22 0.23
C ARG A 85 3.78 -14.30 0.08
N ASP A 86 3.43 -14.68 -1.15
CA ASP A 86 2.40 -15.68 -1.48
C ASP A 86 1.01 -15.37 -0.88
N LEU A 87 0.66 -14.07 -0.73
CA LEU A 87 -0.65 -13.61 -0.28
C LEU A 87 -1.58 -13.28 -1.47
N ASP A 88 -2.89 -13.27 -1.21
CA ASP A 88 -3.90 -12.83 -2.18
C ASP A 88 -3.63 -11.38 -2.60
N PRO A 89 -3.56 -11.05 -3.91
CA PRO A 89 -3.41 -9.67 -4.36
C PRO A 89 -4.61 -8.75 -4.03
N GLY A 90 -5.80 -9.29 -3.76
CA GLY A 90 -6.98 -8.52 -3.36
C GLY A 90 -6.99 -8.17 -1.87
N GLY A 91 -7.96 -7.37 -1.44
CA GLY A 91 -8.14 -6.93 -0.04
C GLY A 91 -8.02 -5.42 0.12
N GLU A 92 -8.22 -4.93 1.34
CA GLU A 92 -8.15 -3.51 1.68
C GLU A 92 -6.71 -3.03 1.93
N PHE A 93 -6.50 -1.74 1.70
CA PHE A 93 -5.28 -1.02 2.09
C PHE A 93 -5.67 0.18 2.92
N ASN A 94 -4.91 0.46 3.97
CA ASN A 94 -5.19 1.57 4.86
C ASN A 94 -4.51 2.84 4.37
N LEU A 95 -5.27 3.93 4.21
CA LEU A 95 -4.76 5.26 3.93
C LEU A 95 -4.95 6.14 5.17
N ALA A 96 -3.87 6.67 5.72
CA ALA A 96 -3.90 7.44 6.96
C ALA A 96 -3.18 8.78 6.83
N LEU A 97 -3.79 9.84 7.38
CA LEU A 97 -3.13 11.10 7.65
C LEU A 97 -2.64 11.09 9.10
N LEU A 98 -1.33 11.25 9.27
CA LEU A 98 -0.67 11.25 10.57
C LEU A 98 -0.64 12.65 11.19
N ASP A 99 -0.44 12.73 12.50
CA ASP A 99 -0.34 13.97 13.29
C ASP A 99 0.73 14.96 12.81
N ASN A 100 1.79 14.44 12.20
CA ASN A 100 2.88 15.21 11.61
C ASN A 100 2.55 15.73 10.19
N GLY A 101 1.32 15.49 9.70
CA GLY A 101 0.86 15.88 8.37
C GLY A 101 1.29 14.95 7.23
N SER A 102 1.87 13.79 7.56
CA SER A 102 2.26 12.79 6.57
C SER A 102 1.08 11.91 6.18
N LEU A 103 0.91 11.68 4.89
CA LEU A 103 -0.08 10.80 4.32
C LEU A 103 0.60 9.47 3.98
N VAL A 104 0.18 8.40 4.64
CA VAL A 104 0.77 7.07 4.51
C VAL A 104 -0.27 6.12 3.97
N ILE A 105 0.12 5.30 3.00
CA ILE A 105 -0.66 4.12 2.59
C ILE A 105 0.06 2.86 3.07
N SER A 106 -0.69 1.93 3.66
CA SER A 106 -0.16 0.69 4.21
C SER A 106 -1.04 -0.50 3.86
N ASP A 107 -0.43 -1.67 3.89
CA ASP A 107 -1.09 -2.96 3.73
C ASP A 107 -1.15 -3.66 5.09
N PRO A 108 -2.34 -3.93 5.65
CA PRO A 108 -2.47 -4.58 6.96
C PRO A 108 -1.96 -6.04 6.96
N ASP A 109 -1.99 -6.73 5.82
CA ASP A 109 -1.60 -8.14 5.71
C ASP A 109 -0.08 -8.32 5.66
N THR A 110 0.63 -7.33 5.11
CA THR A 110 2.10 -7.36 4.97
C THR A 110 2.81 -6.42 5.93
N GLY A 111 2.13 -5.42 6.48
CA GLY A 111 2.76 -4.32 7.21
C GLY A 111 3.67 -3.45 6.32
N TYR A 112 3.62 -3.62 5.00
CA TYR A 112 4.34 -2.75 4.07
C TYR A 112 3.62 -1.40 3.98
N TRP A 113 4.39 -0.32 3.93
CA TRP A 113 3.85 1.04 3.92
C TRP A 113 4.72 1.97 3.09
N MET A 114 4.12 3.06 2.62
CA MET A 114 4.79 4.12 1.87
C MET A 114 4.28 5.47 2.34
N ALA A 115 5.20 6.38 2.70
CA ALA A 115 4.89 7.79 2.89
C ALA A 115 4.73 8.46 1.53
N LEU A 116 3.57 9.08 1.32
CA LEU A 116 3.21 9.69 0.04
C LEU A 116 3.87 11.07 -0.15
N GLU A 117 4.39 11.67 0.93
CA GLU A 117 5.18 12.92 0.94
C GLU A 117 6.38 12.84 0.00
N ALA A 118 7.02 11.67 -0.07
CA ALA A 118 8.25 11.46 -0.83
C ALA A 118 8.06 11.63 -2.34
N PHE A 119 6.82 11.62 -2.82
CA PHE A 119 6.47 11.71 -4.24
C PHE A 119 6.07 13.12 -4.69
N GLY A 120 6.07 14.10 -3.79
CA GLY A 120 5.75 15.50 -4.09
C GLY A 120 4.28 15.87 -3.91
N VAL A 121 4.02 17.17 -3.86
CA VAL A 121 2.71 17.75 -3.47
C VAL A 121 1.59 17.31 -4.41
N ASP A 122 1.82 17.34 -5.71
CA ASP A 122 0.79 17.01 -6.72
C ASP A 122 0.37 15.55 -6.65
N ASN A 123 1.33 14.64 -6.46
CA ASN A 123 1.07 13.21 -6.38
C ASN A 123 0.33 12.83 -5.09
N ARG A 124 0.73 13.42 -3.96
CA ARG A 124 0.05 13.18 -2.67
C ARG A 124 -1.38 13.73 -2.66
N ARG A 125 -1.63 14.84 -3.35
CA ARG A 125 -2.95 15.49 -3.40
C ARG A 125 -4.06 14.53 -3.82
N LEU A 126 -3.78 13.67 -4.80
CA LEU A 126 -4.73 12.65 -5.26
C LEU A 126 -5.23 11.76 -4.12
N PHE A 127 -4.33 11.28 -3.26
CA PHE A 127 -4.70 10.45 -2.11
C PHE A 127 -5.36 11.27 -1.00
N ALA A 128 -4.95 12.52 -0.81
CA ALA A 128 -5.62 13.40 0.16
C ALA A 128 -7.09 13.64 -0.20
N GLU A 129 -7.39 13.83 -1.48
CA GLU A 129 -8.77 14.00 -1.99
C GLU A 129 -9.59 12.71 -1.79
N ILE A 130 -9.00 11.53 -2.00
CA ILE A 130 -9.65 10.24 -1.70
C ILE A 130 -9.99 10.13 -0.21
N LEU A 131 -9.05 10.49 0.68
CA LEU A 131 -9.27 10.44 2.13
C LEU A 131 -10.34 11.44 2.58
N GLU A 132 -10.34 12.65 2.04
CA GLU A 132 -11.37 13.66 2.33
C GLU A 132 -12.77 13.17 1.91
N GLN A 133 -12.86 12.50 0.77
CA GLN A 133 -14.12 11.91 0.31
C GLN A 133 -14.57 10.77 1.22
N ALA A 134 -13.67 9.88 1.63
CA ALA A 134 -13.98 8.79 2.56
C ALA A 134 -14.57 9.31 3.88
N LEU A 135 -13.93 10.31 4.48
CA LEU A 135 -14.41 10.94 5.71
C LEU A 135 -15.77 11.62 5.53
N SER A 136 -16.02 12.21 4.36
CA SER A 136 -17.31 12.83 4.05
C SER A 136 -18.43 11.80 3.96
N GLU A 137 -18.17 10.65 3.33
CA GLU A 137 -19.12 9.52 3.24
C GLU A 137 -19.37 8.89 4.61
N GLU A 138 -18.34 8.76 5.46
CA GLU A 138 -18.48 8.26 6.83
C GLU A 138 -19.38 9.18 7.67
N VAL A 139 -19.17 10.50 7.60
CA VAL A 139 -20.03 11.49 8.28
C VAL A 139 -21.47 11.44 7.76
N ALA A 140 -21.66 11.30 6.45
CA ALA A 140 -22.98 11.17 5.84
C ALA A 140 -23.68 9.88 6.30
N ALA A 141 -22.95 8.76 6.38
CA ALA A 141 -23.46 7.48 6.86
C ALA A 141 -23.83 7.55 8.36
N ALA A 142 -23.01 8.19 9.19
CA ALA A 142 -23.28 8.37 10.62
C ALA A 142 -24.50 9.27 10.88
N GLY A 143 -24.71 10.29 10.05
CA GLY A 143 -25.88 11.18 10.13
C GLY A 143 -27.18 10.57 9.59
N ALA A 144 -27.11 9.44 8.89
CA ALA A 144 -28.26 8.75 8.30
C ALA A 144 -28.92 7.70 9.22
N LEU A 145 -28.39 7.49 10.43
CA LEU A 145 -29.00 6.62 11.44
C LEU A 145 -30.22 7.32 12.10
N PRO A 146 -31.41 6.68 12.11
CA PRO A 146 -32.64 7.26 12.68
C PRO A 146 -32.65 7.34 14.21
#